data_AF-A0A561TGV7-F1
#
_entry.id   AF-A0A561TGV7-F1
#
_cell.length_a   1.000
_cell.length_b   1.000
_cell.length_c   1.000
_cell.angle_alpha   90.00
_cell.angle_beta   90.00
_cell.angle_gamma   90.00
#
_symmetry.space_group_name_H-M   'P 1'
#
loop_
_entity.id
_entity.type
_entity.pdbx_description
1 polymer ?
#
loop_
_entity_poly.entity_id
_entity_poly.type
_entity_poly.pdbx_seq_one_letter_code
_entity_poly.pdbx_strand_id
1 'polypeptide(L)'
;MDATQSDRYGRRRALRGALGITGSLALGMTALGTPARASVPRRDGPGLPEVPGMLGDRLANEFWYQFDEATYFRQTPELVEAYAAVAEYTGGNPLGGVRAAWVRTGTAAGYPDTYASFLEPVRGPLAVISRVQVDVFERYYGRDHRRIVEAMAYFAQGVLFDPRRAPTQSEVHTMDGDPPLAYHTWHAYQYASVLLGIDRRFWTSMIPVNGFAWAVQLLAKPRTRTVNPPLPRSTVARVAAEWLPRGVRRVDAQLLAFHRPPDDPGTR
;
A
#
# COMPACT_ATOMS: atom_id res chain seq x y z
N MET A 1 -21.83 16.69 5.15
CA MET A 1 -21.81 15.24 4.84
C MET A 1 -21.54 14.50 6.14
N ASP A 2 -22.43 13.60 6.50
CA ASP A 2 -22.62 13.08 7.85
C ASP A 2 -21.51 12.08 8.24
N ALA A 3 -20.88 12.30 9.40
CA ALA A 3 -19.74 11.51 9.90
C ALA A 3 -20.11 10.02 10.13
N THR A 4 -21.40 9.75 10.33
CA THR A 4 -21.97 8.40 10.46
C THR A 4 -22.02 7.62 9.15
N GLN A 5 -22.00 8.29 7.99
CA GLN A 5 -21.99 7.62 6.69
C GLN A 5 -20.58 7.15 6.33
N SER A 6 -19.55 7.97 6.58
CA SER A 6 -18.13 7.62 6.40
C SER A 6 -17.70 6.42 7.25
N ASP A 7 -18.13 6.37 8.52
CA ASP A 7 -17.84 5.25 9.44
C ASP A 7 -18.52 3.93 9.02
N ARG A 8 -19.72 3.98 8.45
CA ARG A 8 -20.41 2.79 7.91
C ARG A 8 -19.76 2.26 6.62
N TYR A 9 -19.22 3.14 5.77
CA TYR A 9 -18.50 2.73 4.56
C TYR A 9 -17.12 2.14 4.88
N GLY A 10 -16.38 2.75 5.83
CA GLY A 10 -15.11 2.22 6.33
C GLY A 10 -15.27 0.85 7.00
N ARG A 11 -16.32 0.66 7.83
CA ARG A 11 -16.62 -0.65 8.43
C ARG A 11 -17.01 -1.68 7.38
N ARG A 12 -17.78 -1.35 6.34
CA ARG A 12 -18.14 -2.33 5.28
C ARG A 12 -16.95 -2.77 4.43
N ARG A 13 -15.96 -1.89 4.21
CA ARG A 13 -14.71 -2.20 3.49
C ARG A 13 -13.75 -3.00 4.38
N ALA A 14 -13.63 -2.62 5.65
CA ALA A 14 -12.89 -3.39 6.66
C ALA A 14 -13.51 -4.76 6.94
N LEU A 15 -14.84 -4.87 6.99
CA LEU A 15 -15.57 -6.12 7.14
C LEU A 15 -15.51 -7.00 5.89
N ARG A 16 -15.36 -6.45 4.68
CA ARG A 16 -15.07 -7.28 3.50
C ARG A 16 -13.61 -7.74 3.43
N GLY A 17 -12.69 -6.98 4.02
CA GLY A 17 -11.31 -7.41 4.23
C GLY A 17 -11.09 -8.32 5.44
N ALA A 18 -12.05 -8.41 6.37
CA ALA A 18 -11.92 -9.15 7.64
C ALA A 18 -13.02 -10.21 7.90
N LEU A 19 -14.10 -10.27 7.10
CA LEU A 19 -15.11 -11.34 7.12
C LEU A 19 -15.02 -12.17 5.84
N GLY A 20 -13.85 -12.76 5.61
CA GLY A 20 -13.70 -14.00 4.84
C GLY A 20 -13.68 -15.23 5.75
N ILE A 21 -14.27 -15.16 6.94
CA ILE A 21 -14.41 -16.30 7.85
C ILE A 21 -15.90 -16.56 8.06
N THR A 22 -16.44 -17.43 7.21
CA THR A 22 -17.53 -18.32 7.60
C THR A 22 -17.13 -19.71 7.13
N GLY A 23 -16.84 -20.57 8.10
CA GLY A 23 -16.32 -21.90 7.86
C GLY A 23 -17.29 -22.83 7.14
N SER A 24 -16.71 -23.83 6.48
CA SER A 24 -17.28 -25.16 6.34
C SER A 24 -16.12 -26.15 6.24
N LEU A 25 -16.00 -26.98 7.27
CA LEU A 25 -15.18 -28.19 7.30
C LEU A 25 -15.80 -29.28 6.40
N ALA A 26 -14.96 -30.27 6.03
CA ALA A 26 -15.27 -31.61 5.48
C ALA A 26 -15.58 -31.68 3.96
N LEU A 27 -15.06 -32.62 3.14
CA LEU A 27 -14.30 -33.88 3.30
C LEU A 27 -13.66 -34.25 1.94
N GLY A 28 -12.45 -34.83 1.97
CA GLY A 28 -11.95 -35.85 1.04
C GLY A 28 -11.73 -35.51 -0.44
N MET A 29 -10.47 -35.51 -0.89
CA MET A 29 -9.92 -36.53 -1.78
C MET A 29 -8.45 -36.22 -2.11
N THR A 30 -7.66 -37.28 -2.07
CA THR A 30 -6.25 -37.37 -2.44
C THR A 30 -5.95 -36.88 -3.86
N ALA A 31 -4.94 -36.03 -4.00
CA ALA A 31 -4.04 -36.05 -5.14
C ALA A 31 -2.67 -35.48 -4.70
N LEU A 32 -1.66 -36.35 -4.67
CA LEU A 32 -0.26 -35.95 -4.61
C LEU A 32 0.07 -35.18 -5.89
N GLY A 33 0.13 -33.87 -5.78
CA GLY A 33 0.66 -33.00 -6.82
C GLY A 33 1.50 -31.93 -6.14
N THR A 34 2.80 -31.93 -6.40
CA THR A 34 3.67 -30.79 -6.10
C THR A 34 2.98 -29.49 -6.51
N PRO A 35 2.86 -28.48 -5.64
CA PRO A 35 2.27 -27.21 -6.05
C PRO A 35 3.14 -26.63 -7.15
N ALA A 36 2.61 -26.61 -8.37
CA ALA A 36 3.18 -25.85 -9.45
C ALA A 36 3.24 -24.40 -8.98
N ARG A 37 4.47 -23.86 -8.83
CA ARG A 37 4.68 -22.41 -8.75
C ARG A 37 3.89 -21.81 -9.91
N ALA A 38 2.93 -20.95 -9.62
CA ALA A 38 2.29 -20.14 -10.64
C ALA A 38 3.41 -19.39 -11.38
N SER A 39 3.74 -19.86 -12.57
CA SER A 39 4.72 -19.24 -13.45
C SER A 39 4.12 -17.94 -13.94
N VAL A 40 4.45 -16.88 -13.23
CA VAL A 40 4.17 -15.52 -13.64
C VAL A 40 4.92 -15.26 -14.96
N PRO A 41 4.24 -14.92 -16.06
CA PRO A 41 4.90 -14.68 -17.33
C PRO A 41 5.90 -13.54 -17.20
N ARG A 42 7.15 -13.82 -17.58
CA ARG A 42 8.26 -12.87 -17.62
C ARG A 42 8.15 -12.02 -18.89
N ARG A 43 8.63 -10.78 -18.77
CA ARG A 43 8.73 -9.71 -19.77
C ARG A 43 9.28 -10.26 -21.10
N ASP A 44 8.38 -10.62 -22.02
CA ASP A 44 8.47 -10.62 -23.50
C ASP A 44 7.20 -11.29 -24.08
N GLY A 45 6.15 -10.49 -24.32
CA GLY A 45 4.86 -10.87 -24.95
C GLY A 45 3.61 -10.44 -24.15
N PRO A 46 2.39 -10.56 -24.72
CA PRO A 46 1.72 -9.67 -25.68
C PRO A 46 1.35 -8.29 -25.05
N GLY A 47 0.95 -7.30 -25.85
CA GLY A 47 0.67 -5.93 -25.39
C GLY A 47 -0.33 -5.83 -24.22
N LEU A 48 -0.31 -4.70 -23.49
CA LEU A 48 -1.25 -4.41 -22.40
C LEU A 48 -2.71 -4.65 -22.85
N PRO A 49 -3.58 -5.20 -21.98
CA PRO A 49 -4.97 -5.45 -22.34
C PRO A 49 -5.65 -4.16 -22.80
N GLU A 50 -6.53 -4.27 -23.79
CA GLU A 50 -7.42 -3.17 -24.15
C GLU A 50 -8.55 -3.09 -23.13
N VAL A 51 -8.78 -1.89 -22.60
CA VAL A 51 -9.82 -1.63 -21.60
C VAL A 51 -10.60 -0.40 -22.06
N PRO A 52 -11.75 -0.59 -22.74
CA PRO A 52 -12.56 0.51 -23.22
C PRO A 52 -12.96 1.46 -22.09
N GLY A 53 -12.72 2.76 -22.29
CA GLY A 53 -13.04 3.80 -21.31
C GLY A 53 -11.99 4.02 -20.22
N MET A 54 -10.85 3.32 -20.24
CA MET A 54 -9.70 3.63 -19.37
C MET A 54 -9.12 5.01 -19.69
N LEU A 55 -8.79 5.79 -18.65
CA LEU A 55 -8.16 7.11 -18.80
C LEU A 55 -6.82 7.15 -18.05
N GLY A 56 -5.91 8.01 -18.52
CA GLY A 56 -4.56 8.15 -17.97
C GLY A 56 -3.55 7.18 -18.62
N ASP A 57 -2.42 6.97 -17.95
CA ASP A 57 -1.36 6.09 -18.47
C ASP A 57 -1.79 4.61 -18.38
N ARG A 58 -1.71 3.89 -19.51
CA ARG A 58 -2.18 2.50 -19.61
C ARG A 58 -1.33 1.53 -18.78
N LEU A 59 -0.01 1.74 -18.72
CA LEU A 59 0.88 0.87 -17.96
C LEU A 59 0.67 1.06 -16.46
N ALA A 60 0.52 2.31 -16.02
CA ALA A 60 0.22 2.64 -14.63
C ALA A 60 -1.15 2.10 -14.20
N ASN A 61 -2.19 2.24 -15.04
CA ASN A 61 -3.49 1.64 -14.76
C ASN A 61 -3.38 0.11 -14.61
N GLU A 62 -2.75 -0.58 -15.57
CA GLU A 62 -2.64 -2.03 -15.49
C GLU A 62 -1.80 -2.48 -14.28
N PHE A 63 -0.73 -1.75 -13.97
CA PHE A 63 0.06 -1.99 -12.76
C PHE A 63 -0.79 -1.87 -11.49
N TRP A 64 -1.51 -0.77 -11.29
CA TRP A 64 -2.32 -0.57 -10.08
C TRP A 64 -3.50 -1.52 -10.01
N TYR A 65 -4.14 -1.82 -11.14
CA TYR A 65 -5.15 -2.86 -11.23
C TYR A 65 -4.60 -4.20 -10.72
N GLN A 66 -3.44 -4.64 -11.21
CA GLN A 66 -2.86 -5.93 -10.82
C GLN A 66 -2.29 -5.93 -9.41
N PHE A 67 -1.78 -4.79 -8.95
CA PHE A 67 -1.39 -4.63 -7.56
C PHE A 67 -2.60 -4.84 -6.64
N ASP A 68 -3.72 -4.17 -6.93
CA ASP A 68 -4.96 -4.33 -6.16
C ASP A 68 -5.54 -5.75 -6.26
N GLU A 69 -5.49 -6.39 -7.44
CA GLU A 69 -5.89 -7.79 -7.57
C GLU A 69 -5.05 -8.69 -6.65
N ALA A 70 -3.73 -8.53 -6.67
CA ALA A 70 -2.84 -9.38 -5.88
C ALA A 70 -2.96 -9.14 -4.37
N THR A 71 -3.14 -7.88 -3.95
CA THR A 71 -3.08 -7.50 -2.53
C THR A 71 -4.44 -7.36 -1.86
N TYR A 72 -5.54 -7.24 -2.60
CA TYR A 72 -6.88 -7.03 -2.02
C TYR A 72 -7.96 -7.97 -2.54
N PHE A 73 -8.05 -8.20 -3.86
CA PHE A 73 -9.25 -8.84 -4.43
C PHE A 73 -9.10 -10.34 -4.73
N ARG A 74 -7.92 -10.77 -5.13
CA ARG A 74 -7.59 -12.15 -5.55
C ARG A 74 -6.31 -12.63 -4.86
N GLN A 75 -6.28 -12.45 -3.55
CA GLN A 75 -5.17 -12.87 -2.72
C GLN A 75 -4.98 -14.39 -2.80
N THR A 76 -3.73 -14.84 -2.82
CA THR A 76 -3.41 -16.26 -2.69
C THR A 76 -3.69 -16.73 -1.25
N PRO A 77 -3.96 -18.03 -1.01
CA PRO A 77 -4.13 -18.55 0.34
C PRO A 77 -2.95 -18.20 1.27
N GLU A 78 -1.72 -18.30 0.75
CA GLU A 78 -0.50 -17.93 1.48
C GLU A 78 -0.52 -16.45 1.94
N LEU A 79 -0.99 -15.53 1.10
CA LEU A 79 -1.07 -14.12 1.45
C LEU A 79 -2.19 -13.85 2.48
N VAL A 80 -3.32 -14.55 2.35
CA VAL A 80 -4.42 -14.47 3.34
C VAL A 80 -3.93 -14.94 4.71
N GLU A 81 -3.25 -16.07 4.78
CA GLU A 81 -2.65 -16.61 6.00
C GLU A 81 -1.60 -15.65 6.60
N ALA A 82 -0.75 -15.05 5.76
CA ALA A 82 0.22 -14.07 6.21
C ALA A 82 -0.45 -12.82 6.82
N TYR A 83 -1.50 -12.29 6.19
CA TYR A 83 -2.27 -11.18 6.77
C TYR A 83 -2.97 -11.60 8.07
N ALA A 84 -3.53 -12.82 8.14
CA ALA A 84 -4.16 -13.33 9.35
C ALA A 84 -3.17 -13.43 10.52
N ALA A 85 -1.98 -13.98 10.30
CA ALA A 85 -0.94 -14.08 11.33
C ALA A 85 -0.48 -12.70 11.83
N VAL A 86 -0.32 -11.72 10.92
CA VAL A 86 -0.02 -10.34 11.32
C VAL A 86 -1.19 -9.73 12.10
N ALA A 87 -2.42 -9.98 11.69
CA ALA A 87 -3.62 -9.48 12.36
C ALA A 87 -3.69 -10.01 13.80
N GLU A 88 -3.59 -11.32 13.98
CA GLU A 88 -3.60 -11.99 15.29
C GLU A 88 -2.55 -11.39 16.22
N TYR A 89 -1.32 -11.22 15.72
CA TYR A 89 -0.22 -10.66 16.51
C TYR A 89 -0.42 -9.17 16.87
N THR A 90 -1.03 -8.39 15.98
CA THR A 90 -1.12 -6.92 16.12
C THR A 90 -2.47 -6.41 16.66
N GLY A 91 -3.35 -7.30 17.11
CA GLY A 91 -4.61 -6.95 17.77
C GLY A 91 -5.85 -7.00 16.87
N GLY A 92 -5.89 -7.92 15.92
CA GLY A 92 -7.07 -8.31 15.13
C GLY A 92 -7.29 -7.54 13.82
N ASN A 93 -6.45 -6.56 13.49
CA ASN A 93 -6.49 -5.87 12.19
C ASN A 93 -5.06 -5.72 11.65
N PRO A 94 -4.70 -6.38 10.54
CA PRO A 94 -3.31 -6.36 10.08
C PRO A 94 -2.87 -4.97 9.66
N LEU A 95 -3.72 -4.25 8.90
CA LEU A 95 -3.41 -2.90 8.40
C LEU A 95 -3.38 -1.86 9.52
N GLY A 96 -4.36 -1.90 10.42
CA GLY A 96 -4.48 -0.98 11.54
C GLY A 96 -3.45 -1.24 12.63
N GLY A 97 -3.22 -2.51 12.95
CA GLY A 97 -2.35 -2.96 14.04
C GLY A 97 -0.88 -2.66 13.77
N VAL A 98 -0.37 -2.93 12.56
CA VAL A 98 1.01 -2.60 12.20
C VAL A 98 1.25 -1.08 12.23
N ARG A 99 0.31 -0.27 11.72
CA ARG A 99 0.39 1.19 11.81
C ARG A 99 0.36 1.67 13.26
N ALA A 100 -0.54 1.12 14.08
CA ALA A 100 -0.65 1.48 15.49
C ALA A 100 0.64 1.13 16.26
N ALA A 101 1.25 -0.02 15.97
CA ALA A 101 2.54 -0.41 16.54
C ALA A 101 3.66 0.55 16.12
N TRP A 102 3.73 0.92 14.84
CA TRP A 102 4.69 1.90 14.34
C TRP A 102 4.55 3.26 15.03
N VAL A 103 3.33 3.80 15.11
CA VAL A 103 3.08 5.09 15.78
C VAL A 103 3.43 5.01 17.27
N ARG A 104 2.99 3.95 17.97
CA ARG A 104 3.24 3.74 19.40
C ARG A 104 4.74 3.63 19.71
N THR A 105 5.49 2.92 18.88
CA THR A 105 6.94 2.74 19.09
C THR A 105 7.76 3.93 18.60
N GLY A 106 7.27 4.67 17.60
CA GLY A 106 7.91 5.87 17.02
C GLY A 106 8.04 7.06 17.97
N THR A 107 7.44 6.98 19.16
CA THR A 107 7.58 7.96 20.25
C THR A 107 8.28 7.39 21.47
N ALA A 108 8.63 6.10 21.47
CA ALA A 108 9.27 5.42 22.60
C ALA A 108 10.81 5.53 22.55
N ALA A 109 11.44 5.46 23.72
CA ALA A 109 12.89 5.31 23.82
C ALA A 109 13.34 4.01 23.12
N GLY A 110 14.48 4.05 22.44
CA GLY A 110 15.02 2.90 21.70
C GLY A 110 14.43 2.68 20.30
N TYR A 111 13.60 3.60 19.79
CA TYR A 111 13.23 3.59 18.38
C TYR A 111 14.44 3.84 17.46
N PRO A 112 14.62 3.13 16.32
CA PRO A 112 13.67 2.20 15.68
C PRO A 112 13.76 0.73 16.13
N ASP A 113 14.71 0.36 16.98
CA ASP A 113 14.97 -1.03 17.34
C ASP A 113 13.82 -1.67 18.12
N THR A 114 13.08 -0.87 18.91
CA THR A 114 11.85 -1.31 19.58
C THR A 114 10.75 -1.70 18.59
N TYR A 115 10.64 -1.00 17.46
CA TYR A 115 9.68 -1.34 16.41
C TYR A 115 10.07 -2.62 15.67
N ALA A 116 11.36 -2.75 15.32
CA ALA A 116 11.90 -3.96 14.72
C ALA A 116 11.67 -5.17 15.62
N SER A 117 12.06 -5.06 16.90
CA SER A 117 11.91 -6.12 17.89
C SER A 117 10.45 -6.53 18.10
N PHE A 118 9.52 -5.57 18.07
CA PHE A 118 8.09 -5.86 18.16
C PHE A 118 7.60 -6.69 16.96
N LEU A 119 8.10 -6.45 15.74
CA LEU A 119 7.62 -7.17 14.55
C LEU A 119 8.41 -8.42 14.17
N GLU A 120 9.55 -8.68 14.81
CA GLU A 120 10.36 -9.89 14.57
C GLU A 120 9.54 -11.19 14.62
N PRO A 121 8.59 -11.39 15.58
CA PRO A 121 7.80 -12.63 15.63
C PRO A 121 6.95 -12.90 14.39
N VAL A 122 6.59 -11.86 13.63
CA VAL A 122 5.82 -11.95 12.38
C VAL A 122 6.66 -11.65 11.14
N ARG A 123 8.00 -11.76 11.24
CA ARG A 123 8.93 -11.55 10.11
C ARG A 123 8.62 -12.44 8.91
N GLY A 124 8.30 -13.72 9.14
CA GLY A 124 7.91 -14.67 8.08
C GLY A 124 6.69 -14.21 7.28
N PRO A 125 5.53 -13.98 7.95
CA PRO A 125 4.36 -13.37 7.33
C PRO A 125 4.63 -12.04 6.60
N LEU A 126 5.41 -11.15 7.20
CA LEU A 126 5.81 -9.88 6.55
C LEU A 126 6.61 -10.11 5.26
N ALA A 127 7.45 -11.15 5.20
CA ALA A 127 8.19 -11.50 4.00
C ALA A 127 7.30 -12.02 2.86
N VAL A 128 6.23 -12.75 3.19
CA VAL A 128 5.22 -13.16 2.20
C VAL A 128 4.52 -11.93 1.61
N ILE A 129 4.04 -11.03 2.48
CA ILE A 129 3.36 -9.79 2.07
C ILE A 129 4.29 -8.92 1.20
N SER A 130 5.55 -8.78 1.61
CA SER A 130 6.58 -8.04 0.87
C SER A 130 6.77 -8.62 -0.53
N ARG A 131 7.03 -9.93 -0.62
CA ARG A 131 7.31 -10.62 -1.88
C ARG A 131 6.20 -10.41 -2.91
N VAL A 132 4.93 -10.56 -2.53
CA VAL A 132 3.81 -10.34 -3.46
C VAL A 132 3.81 -8.91 -4.02
N GLN A 133 4.06 -7.90 -3.19
CA GLN A 133 4.10 -6.51 -3.65
C GLN A 133 5.30 -6.27 -4.57
N VAL A 134 6.49 -6.72 -4.19
CA VAL A 134 7.71 -6.57 -4.98
C VAL A 134 7.58 -7.27 -6.34
N ASP A 135 7.03 -8.49 -6.38
CA ASP A 135 6.83 -9.25 -7.61
C ASP A 135 5.96 -8.50 -8.63
N VAL A 136 4.94 -7.76 -8.19
CA VAL A 136 4.12 -6.93 -9.09
C VAL A 136 4.92 -5.74 -9.61
N PHE A 137 5.66 -5.03 -8.76
CA PHE A 137 6.53 -3.94 -9.20
C PHE A 137 7.59 -4.39 -10.21
N GLU A 138 8.26 -5.51 -9.93
CA GLU A 138 9.30 -6.05 -10.82
C GLU A 138 8.72 -6.52 -12.16
N ARG A 139 7.51 -7.10 -12.16
CA ARG A 139 6.83 -7.50 -13.39
C ARG A 139 6.61 -6.32 -14.33
N TYR A 140 6.06 -5.21 -13.81
CA TYR A 140 5.65 -4.07 -14.63
C TYR A 140 6.79 -3.11 -14.94
N TYR A 141 7.63 -2.79 -13.95
CA TYR A 141 8.66 -1.77 -14.08
C TYR A 141 10.07 -2.34 -14.07
N GLY A 142 10.26 -3.57 -13.57
CA GLY A 142 11.59 -4.16 -13.44
C GLY A 142 12.46 -3.28 -12.56
N ARG A 143 13.57 -2.79 -13.12
CA ARG A 143 14.50 -1.88 -12.44
C ARG A 143 14.32 -0.40 -12.83
N ASP A 144 13.30 -0.07 -13.63
CA ASP A 144 13.04 1.32 -14.04
C ASP A 144 12.35 2.11 -12.91
N HIS A 145 13.16 2.58 -11.97
CA HIS A 145 12.70 3.34 -10.81
C HIS A 145 12.03 4.67 -11.21
N ARG A 146 12.43 5.27 -12.33
CA ARG A 146 11.82 6.51 -12.82
C ARG A 146 10.36 6.27 -13.21
N ARG A 147 10.06 5.19 -13.92
CA ARG A 147 8.67 4.84 -14.27
C ARG A 147 7.82 4.51 -13.04
N ILE A 148 8.42 3.94 -11.99
CA ILE A 148 7.72 3.74 -10.70
C ILE A 148 7.32 5.08 -10.09
N VAL A 149 8.24 6.05 -10.05
CA VAL A 149 7.94 7.41 -9.55
C VAL A 149 6.81 8.06 -10.33
N GLU A 150 6.81 7.95 -11.67
CA GLU A 150 5.74 8.47 -12.54
C GLU A 150 4.39 7.79 -12.23
N ALA A 151 4.37 6.45 -12.14
CA ALA A 151 3.16 5.69 -11.82
C ALA A 151 2.58 6.03 -10.44
N MET A 152 3.45 6.26 -9.45
CA MET A 152 3.07 6.70 -8.11
C MET A 152 2.53 8.14 -8.13
N ALA A 153 3.10 9.03 -8.95
CA ALA A 153 2.58 10.38 -9.14
C ALA A 153 1.19 10.39 -9.78
N TYR A 154 0.95 9.53 -10.79
CA TYR A 154 -0.37 9.43 -11.43
C TYR A 154 -1.44 8.91 -10.47
N PHE A 155 -1.11 7.89 -9.69
CA PHE A 155 -1.97 7.36 -8.64
C PHE A 155 -2.31 8.40 -7.57
N ALA A 156 -1.30 9.06 -7.02
CA ALA A 156 -1.49 10.08 -5.99
C ALA A 156 -2.32 11.28 -6.48
N GLN A 157 -2.25 11.61 -7.77
CA GLN A 157 -3.08 12.66 -8.36
C GLN A 157 -4.53 12.22 -8.60
N GLY A 158 -4.81 10.91 -8.68
CA GLY A 158 -6.11 10.37 -9.06
C GLY A 158 -6.47 10.59 -10.53
N VAL A 159 -5.48 10.52 -11.42
CA VAL A 159 -5.67 10.69 -12.88
C VAL A 159 -5.82 9.35 -13.62
N LEU A 160 -5.71 8.23 -12.91
CA LEU A 160 -5.81 6.88 -13.46
C LEU A 160 -7.23 6.36 -13.24
N PHE A 161 -7.96 6.14 -14.33
CA PHE A 161 -9.32 5.61 -14.30
C PHE A 161 -9.39 4.24 -14.97
N ASP A 162 -9.90 3.26 -14.23
CA ASP A 162 -10.11 1.90 -14.70
C ASP A 162 -11.58 1.46 -14.50
N PRO A 163 -12.35 1.33 -15.59
CA PRO A 163 -13.76 0.94 -15.51
C PRO A 163 -13.96 -0.48 -14.96
N ARG A 164 -12.95 -1.35 -14.95
CA ARG A 164 -13.03 -2.69 -14.35
C ARG A 164 -13.29 -2.63 -12.84
N ARG A 165 -13.03 -1.49 -12.19
CA ARG A 165 -13.23 -1.25 -10.75
C ARG A 165 -14.63 -0.72 -10.39
N ALA A 166 -15.52 -0.54 -11.37
CA ALA A 166 -16.90 -0.09 -11.15
C ALA A 166 -17.69 -0.92 -10.11
N PRO A 167 -17.59 -2.28 -10.06
CA PRO A 167 -18.27 -3.08 -9.04
C PRO A 167 -17.86 -2.75 -7.60
N THR A 168 -16.67 -2.19 -7.42
CA THR A 168 -16.12 -1.78 -6.12
C THR A 168 -16.23 -0.29 -5.85
N GLN A 169 -16.83 0.49 -6.76
CA GLN A 169 -16.97 1.94 -6.66
C GLN A 169 -15.62 2.66 -6.41
N SER A 170 -14.58 2.16 -7.06
CA SER A 170 -13.19 2.60 -6.92
C SER A 170 -12.50 2.72 -8.28
N GLU A 171 -13.23 3.26 -9.26
CA GLU A 171 -12.79 3.42 -10.65
C GLU A 171 -11.52 4.27 -10.79
N VAL A 172 -11.26 5.19 -9.87
CA VAL A 172 -10.00 5.95 -9.82
C VAL A 172 -9.04 5.26 -8.87
N HIS A 173 -7.84 4.92 -9.36
CA HIS A 173 -6.78 4.38 -8.52
C HIS A 173 -6.17 5.51 -7.66
N THR A 174 -6.47 5.47 -6.37
CA THR A 174 -5.97 6.41 -5.35
C THR A 174 -6.14 5.80 -3.96
N MET A 175 -5.40 6.27 -2.96
CA MET A 175 -5.75 5.99 -1.56
C MET A 175 -7.05 6.72 -1.19
N ASP A 176 -7.86 6.10 -0.34
CA ASP A 176 -9.06 6.70 0.25
C ASP A 176 -8.72 7.48 1.53
N GLY A 177 -9.60 8.41 1.94
CA GLY A 177 -9.51 9.21 3.15
C GLY A 177 -8.87 10.60 2.99
N ASP A 178 -9.22 11.51 3.90
CA ASP A 178 -8.62 12.84 4.06
C ASP A 178 -8.34 13.08 5.55
N PRO A 179 -7.08 12.95 6.01
CA PRO A 179 -5.87 12.64 5.24
C PRO A 179 -5.82 11.18 4.77
N PRO A 180 -5.08 10.85 3.69
CA PRO A 180 -4.99 9.50 3.15
C PRO A 180 -4.05 8.61 4.00
N LEU A 181 -4.56 8.10 5.12
CA LEU A 181 -3.78 7.32 6.11
C LEU A 181 -3.22 6.00 5.57
N ALA A 182 -3.70 5.52 4.42
CA ALA A 182 -3.20 4.29 3.80
C ALA A 182 -1.72 4.39 3.41
N TYR A 183 -1.21 5.59 3.05
CA TYR A 183 0.24 5.79 2.84
C TYR A 183 1.06 5.58 4.11
N HIS A 184 0.53 5.94 5.28
CA HIS A 184 1.20 5.74 6.56
C HIS A 184 1.16 4.27 6.99
N THR A 185 0.04 3.58 6.72
CA THR A 185 -0.04 2.13 6.90
C THR A 185 0.98 1.43 6.01
N TRP A 186 1.04 1.78 4.71
CA TRP A 186 2.00 1.17 3.80
C TRP A 186 3.44 1.46 4.21
N HIS A 187 3.76 2.70 4.61
CA HIS A 187 5.06 3.06 5.18
C HIS A 187 5.44 2.19 6.38
N ALA A 188 4.53 1.93 7.31
CA ALA A 188 4.82 1.08 8.48
C ALA A 188 5.31 -0.32 8.05
N TYR A 189 4.64 -0.94 7.07
CA TYR A 189 5.10 -2.22 6.50
C TYR A 189 6.44 -2.11 5.77
N GLN A 190 6.64 -1.07 4.97
CA GLN A 190 7.90 -0.85 4.24
C GLN A 190 9.07 -0.66 5.21
N TYR A 191 8.87 0.13 6.26
CA TYR A 191 9.90 0.43 7.24
C TYR A 191 10.21 -0.78 8.10
N ALA A 192 9.20 -1.56 8.52
CA ALA A 192 9.41 -2.85 9.15
C ALA A 192 10.25 -3.77 8.25
N SER A 193 9.94 -3.85 6.96
CA SER A 193 10.69 -4.67 6.00
C SER A 193 12.15 -4.23 5.88
N VAL A 194 12.42 -2.92 5.87
CA VAL A 194 13.79 -2.36 5.88
C VAL A 194 14.55 -2.76 7.15
N LEU A 195 13.93 -2.62 8.33
CA LEU A 195 14.56 -2.94 9.62
C LEU A 195 14.83 -4.44 9.77
N LEU A 196 13.90 -5.29 9.33
CA LEU A 196 13.98 -6.75 9.40
C LEU A 196 14.75 -7.37 8.22
N GLY A 197 15.30 -6.56 7.30
CA GLY A 197 16.07 -7.07 6.16
C GLY A 197 15.24 -7.79 5.08
N ILE A 198 13.91 -7.62 5.06
CA ILE A 198 13.01 -8.18 4.06
C ILE A 198 13.01 -7.24 2.85
N ASP A 199 13.41 -7.74 1.67
CA ASP A 199 13.49 -6.96 0.41
C ASP A 199 14.09 -5.56 0.59
N ARG A 200 15.06 -5.45 1.51
CA ARG A 200 15.50 -4.18 2.11
C ARG A 200 15.90 -3.14 1.08
N ARG A 201 16.63 -3.56 0.03
CA ARG A 201 17.08 -2.66 -1.04
C ARG A 201 15.90 -2.04 -1.77
N PHE A 202 14.90 -2.85 -2.10
CA PHE A 202 13.70 -2.38 -2.80
C PHE A 202 12.94 -1.38 -1.93
N TRP A 203 12.61 -1.74 -0.68
CA TRP A 203 11.85 -0.86 0.21
C TRP A 203 12.60 0.40 0.61
N THR A 204 13.93 0.35 0.76
CA THR A 204 14.76 1.55 0.98
C THR A 204 14.58 2.56 -0.16
N SER A 205 14.47 2.10 -1.40
CA SER A 205 14.23 2.96 -2.56
C SER A 205 12.77 3.42 -2.68
N MET A 206 11.81 2.65 -2.18
CA MET A 206 10.38 2.95 -2.31
C MET A 206 9.84 3.89 -1.24
N ILE A 207 10.41 3.90 -0.03
CA ILE A 207 9.93 4.76 1.07
C ILE A 207 9.88 6.26 0.68
N PRO A 208 10.91 6.85 0.04
CA PRO A 208 10.84 8.23 -0.45
C PRO A 208 9.76 8.44 -1.51
N VAL A 209 9.53 7.44 -2.37
CA VAL A 209 8.47 7.48 -3.39
C VAL A 209 7.08 7.43 -2.75
N ASN A 210 6.90 6.65 -1.68
CA ASN A 210 5.67 6.60 -0.90
C ASN A 210 5.39 7.95 -0.21
N GLY A 211 6.39 8.55 0.42
CA GLY A 211 6.27 9.89 1.00
C GLY A 211 5.97 10.98 -0.03
N PHE A 212 6.62 10.91 -1.21
CA PHE A 212 6.32 11.77 -2.35
C PHE A 212 4.85 11.63 -2.80
N ALA A 213 4.36 10.41 -2.99
CA ALA A 213 2.98 10.14 -3.41
C ALA A 213 1.98 10.66 -2.37
N TRP A 214 2.22 10.43 -1.09
CA TRP A 214 1.40 10.99 -0.01
C TRP A 214 1.31 12.52 -0.10
N ALA A 215 2.45 13.21 -0.25
CA ALA A 215 2.49 14.66 -0.35
C ALA A 215 1.79 15.19 -1.61
N VAL A 216 1.92 14.50 -2.75
CA VAL A 216 1.16 14.82 -3.96
C VAL A 216 -0.35 14.68 -3.72
N GLN A 217 -0.77 13.60 -3.06
CA GLN A 217 -2.20 13.35 -2.83
C GLN A 217 -2.83 14.36 -1.85
N LEU A 218 -2.07 14.84 -0.85
CA LEU A 218 -2.53 15.93 0.03
C LEU A 218 -2.87 17.21 -0.75
N LEU A 219 -2.18 17.47 -1.85
CA LEU A 219 -2.46 18.59 -2.75
C LEU A 219 -3.59 18.29 -3.73
N ALA A 220 -3.58 17.09 -4.32
CA ALA A 220 -4.50 16.69 -5.39
C ALA A 220 -5.92 16.40 -4.89
N LYS A 221 -6.08 15.88 -3.66
CA LYS A 221 -7.35 15.51 -3.04
C LYS A 221 -8.31 14.73 -3.96
N PRO A 222 -7.84 13.63 -4.59
CA PRO A 222 -8.65 12.86 -5.52
C PRO A 222 -9.83 12.17 -4.84
N ARG A 223 -10.83 11.78 -5.66
CA ARG A 223 -11.96 10.94 -5.24
C ARG A 223 -11.91 9.62 -5.99
N THR A 224 -12.40 8.54 -5.37
CA THR A 224 -12.29 7.18 -5.92
C THR A 224 -13.15 6.91 -7.16
N ARG A 225 -14.05 7.82 -7.55
CA ARG A 225 -15.00 7.61 -8.68
C ARG A 225 -14.96 8.72 -9.73
N THR A 226 -14.23 9.80 -9.46
CA THR A 226 -14.19 10.97 -10.34
C THR A 226 -12.75 11.30 -10.61
N VAL A 227 -12.36 11.20 -11.88
CA VAL A 227 -11.01 11.50 -12.32
C VAL A 227 -10.66 12.92 -11.94
N ASN A 228 -9.52 13.09 -11.31
CA ASN A 228 -9.03 14.40 -10.95
C ASN A 228 -8.37 15.06 -12.17
N PRO A 229 -8.50 16.38 -12.39
CA PRO A 229 -7.57 17.08 -13.25
C PRO A 229 -6.13 16.88 -12.75
N PRO A 230 -5.14 16.73 -13.64
CA PRO A 230 -3.74 16.63 -13.24
C PRO A 230 -3.28 17.93 -12.58
N LEU A 231 -2.39 17.82 -11.58
CA LEU A 231 -1.72 18.98 -11.02
C LEU A 231 -0.78 19.61 -12.06
N PRO A 232 -0.46 20.92 -11.94
CA PRO A 232 0.59 21.52 -12.76
C PRO A 232 1.90 20.74 -12.63
N ARG A 233 2.58 20.51 -13.76
CA ARG A 233 3.85 19.75 -13.79
C ARG A 233 4.91 20.34 -12.85
N SER A 234 4.97 21.66 -12.73
CA SER A 234 5.87 22.36 -11.81
C SER A 234 5.57 22.06 -10.34
N THR A 235 4.29 21.89 -9.98
CA THR A 235 3.88 21.49 -8.63
C THR A 235 4.39 20.09 -8.33
N VAL A 236 4.14 19.11 -9.21
CA VAL A 236 4.60 17.73 -9.01
C VAL A 236 6.13 17.67 -8.95
N ALA A 237 6.83 18.39 -9.84
CA ALA A 237 8.29 18.46 -9.85
C ALA A 237 8.86 19.06 -8.56
N ARG A 238 8.23 20.09 -7.98
CA ARG A 238 8.63 20.68 -6.71
C ARG A 238 8.47 19.69 -5.55
N VAL A 239 7.34 18.98 -5.48
CA VAL A 239 7.12 17.94 -4.45
C VAL A 239 8.13 16.80 -4.62
N ALA A 240 8.41 16.39 -5.86
CA ALA A 240 9.43 15.37 -6.15
C ALA A 240 10.82 15.80 -5.68
N ALA A 241 11.25 17.03 -5.99
CA ALA A 241 12.54 17.58 -5.56
C ALA A 241 12.66 17.67 -4.02
N GLU A 242 11.54 17.85 -3.33
CA GLU A 242 11.49 17.89 -1.87
C GLU A 242 11.57 16.49 -1.23
N TRP A 243 10.84 15.52 -1.77
CA TRP A 243 10.61 14.22 -1.13
C TRP A 243 11.54 13.11 -1.59
N LEU A 244 11.81 13.00 -2.90
CA LEU A 244 12.59 11.89 -3.45
C LEU A 244 14.05 11.83 -2.96
N PRO A 245 14.75 12.95 -2.70
CA PRO A 245 16.10 12.90 -2.15
C PRO A 245 16.18 12.48 -0.66
N ARG A 246 15.03 12.36 0.04
CA ARG A 246 15.02 12.05 1.47
C ARG A 246 15.45 10.60 1.70
N GLY A 247 16.28 10.38 2.71
CA GLY A 247 16.55 9.04 3.21
C GLY A 247 15.36 8.49 4.01
N VAL A 248 15.32 7.16 4.16
CA VAL A 248 14.28 6.43 4.90
C VAL A 248 13.95 7.05 6.26
N ARG A 249 14.96 7.35 7.09
CA ARG A 249 14.76 7.94 8.43
C ARG A 249 14.07 9.29 8.40
N ARG A 250 14.32 10.11 7.37
CA ARG A 250 13.71 11.44 7.26
C ARG A 250 12.24 11.36 6.86
N VAL A 251 11.91 10.46 5.93
CA VAL A 251 10.51 10.18 5.55
C VAL A 251 9.74 9.63 6.75
N ASP A 252 10.34 8.65 7.45
CA ASP A 252 9.76 8.04 8.65
C ASP A 252 9.46 9.07 9.74
N ALA A 253 10.42 9.92 10.10
CA ALA A 253 10.23 10.98 11.09
C ALA A 253 9.12 11.98 10.69
N GLN A 254 9.01 12.33 9.41
CA GLN A 254 7.98 13.24 8.93
C GLN A 254 6.58 12.62 8.95
N LEU A 255 6.46 11.35 8.55
CA LEU A 255 5.19 10.64 8.62
C LEU A 255 4.77 10.37 10.07
N LEU A 256 5.72 10.14 11.00
CA LEU A 256 5.44 10.03 12.44
C LEU A 256 5.01 11.36 13.05
N ALA A 257 5.62 12.48 12.63
CA ALA A 257 5.24 13.81 13.13
C ALA A 257 3.76 14.12 12.90
N PHE A 258 3.15 13.56 11.85
CA PHE A 258 1.71 13.66 11.58
C PHE A 258 0.83 13.06 12.68
N HIS A 259 1.35 12.09 13.44
CA HIS A 259 0.61 11.41 14.52
C HIS A 259 0.89 12.00 15.91
N ARG A 260 1.77 13.00 16.01
CA ARG A 260 2.03 13.69 17.27
C ARG A 260 0.94 14.73 17.51
N PRO A 261 0.51 14.95 18.76
CA PRO A 261 -0.29 16.12 19.08
C PRO A 261 0.49 17.37 18.67
N PRO A 262 -0.20 18.44 18.21
CA PRO A 262 0.46 19.72 17.99
C PRO A 262 1.11 20.17 19.29
N ASP A 263 2.34 20.70 19.21
CA ASP A 263 3.02 21.28 20.37
C ASP A 263 2.11 22.35 20.99
N ASP A 264 1.84 22.24 22.29
CA ASP A 264 1.08 23.25 23.03
C ASP A 264 1.92 24.55 23.04
N PRO A 265 1.45 25.65 22.43
CA PRO A 265 2.21 26.90 22.39
C PRO A 265 2.44 27.51 23.79
N GLY A 266 1.87 26.94 24.86
CA GLY A 266 1.99 27.42 26.24
C GLY A 266 3.23 27.02 27.04
N THR A 267 4.23 26.33 26.46
CA THR A 267 5.46 25.91 27.20
C THR A 267 6.76 26.36 26.53
N ARG A 268 6.93 27.68 26.39
CA ARG A 268 8.26 28.31 26.21
C ARG A 268 8.46 29.44 27.21
#